data_AF-A0A924Z797-F1
#
_entry.id   AF-A0A924Z797-F1
#
_cell.length_a   1.000
_cell.length_b   1.000
_cell.length_c   1.000
_cell.angle_alpha   90.00
_cell.angle_beta   90.00
_cell.angle_gamma   90.00
#
_symmetry.space_group_name_H-M   'P 1'
#
loop_
_entity.id
_entity.type
_entity.pdbx_description
1 polymer ?
#
loop_
_entity_poly.entity_id
_entity_poly.type
_entity_poly.pdbx_seq_one_letter_code
_entity_poly.pdbx_strand_id
1 'polypeptide(L)'
;VFLNSDQWDGYQPARNRIYDIINGDTGHAPVGNVVVLTGDIHSPWAADLTQDPNNTDVASGGYNPATGEGSRAVEFVGTSVTSPGANSDTSGAIAGFLRSVNPHFKYVNLTRRGYLLMDVTPQRVVGEWWYVDTVASTTNNEAFGVAFEVQNGANRMQPSAQTPSRVNPPPLAP
;
A
#
# COMPACT_ATOMS: atom_id res chain seq x y z
N VAL A 1 0.00 -10.50 -13.56
CA VAL A 1 -1.11 -10.29 -14.52
C VAL A 1 -1.21 -8.80 -14.78
N PHE A 2 -1.31 -8.37 -16.04
CA PHE A 2 -1.45 -6.95 -16.39
C PHE A 2 -2.95 -6.59 -16.40
N LEU A 3 -3.40 -5.81 -15.42
CA LEU A 3 -4.83 -5.59 -15.18
C LEU A 3 -5.31 -4.20 -15.58
N ASN A 4 -4.42 -3.20 -15.59
CA ASN A 4 -4.77 -1.81 -15.90
C ASN A 4 -3.61 -1.09 -16.60
N SER A 5 -3.82 -0.65 -17.84
CA SER A 5 -2.82 0.13 -18.61
C SER A 5 -2.72 1.59 -18.19
N ASP A 6 -3.68 2.11 -17.44
CA ASP A 6 -3.69 3.48 -16.94
C ASP A 6 -2.80 3.65 -15.69
N GLN A 7 -2.48 2.55 -15.01
CA GLN A 7 -1.62 2.54 -13.83
C GLN A 7 -0.14 2.37 -14.19
N TRP A 8 0.74 2.44 -13.18
CA TRP A 8 2.19 2.27 -13.34
C TRP A 8 2.61 1.00 -14.10
N ASP A 9 1.80 -0.06 -14.07
CA ASP A 9 2.02 -1.26 -14.87
C ASP A 9 2.10 -0.93 -16.38
N GLY A 10 1.26 -0.03 -16.89
CA GLY A 10 1.28 0.41 -18.29
C GLY A 10 2.44 1.32 -18.68
N TYR A 11 3.22 1.78 -17.70
CA TYR A 11 4.33 2.72 -17.89
C TYR A 11 5.64 2.16 -17.34
N GLN A 12 5.89 0.85 -17.52
CA GLN A 12 7.07 0.15 -17.00
C GLN A 12 8.40 0.88 -17.24
N PRO A 13 8.72 1.45 -18.43
CA PRO A 13 9.97 2.19 -18.61
C PRO A 13 10.08 3.42 -17.70
N ALA A 14 8.97 4.10 -17.41
CA ALA A 14 8.96 5.23 -16.48
C ALA A 14 9.10 4.76 -15.02
N ARG A 15 8.40 3.68 -14.65
CA ARG A 15 8.53 3.05 -13.33
C ARG A 15 9.97 2.61 -13.06
N ASN A 16 10.62 1.99 -14.04
CA ASN A 16 12.00 1.52 -13.90
C ASN A 16 12.97 2.67 -13.65
N ARG A 17 12.82 3.82 -14.32
CA ARG A 17 13.64 5.01 -14.03
C ARG A 17 13.51 5.49 -12.57
N ILE A 18 12.34 5.33 -11.96
CA ILE A 18 12.17 5.63 -10.53
C ILE A 18 12.94 4.62 -9.68
N TYR A 19 12.83 3.32 -9.98
CA TYR A 19 13.62 2.30 -9.29
C TYR A 19 15.14 2.54 -9.43
N ASP A 20 15.62 2.92 -10.60
CA ASP A 20 17.03 3.24 -10.84
C ASP A 20 17.49 4.39 -9.93
N ILE A 21 16.65 5.40 -9.70
CA ILE A 21 16.94 6.47 -8.72
C ILE A 21 16.97 5.92 -7.30
N ILE A 22 15.97 5.11 -6.90
CA ILE A 22 15.90 4.51 -5.56
C ILE A 22 17.14 3.65 -5.28
N ASN A 23 17.61 2.91 -6.27
CA ASN A 23 18.78 2.05 -6.18
C ASN A 23 20.11 2.80 -6.23
N GLY A 24 20.12 4.08 -6.63
CA GLY A 24 21.35 4.86 -6.82
C GLY A 24 22.05 4.62 -8.17
N ASP A 25 21.38 3.96 -9.12
CA ASP A 25 21.93 3.61 -10.44
C ASP A 25 22.08 4.84 -11.36
N THR A 26 21.60 6.00 -10.92
CA THR A 26 21.66 7.28 -11.65
C THR A 26 22.82 8.19 -11.21
N GLY A 27 23.80 7.67 -10.44
CA GLY A 27 24.97 8.42 -9.98
C GLY A 27 24.78 9.19 -8.67
N HIS A 28 23.66 8.95 -7.99
CA HIS A 28 23.37 9.45 -6.65
C HIS A 28 23.41 8.32 -5.62
N ALA A 29 23.50 8.67 -4.32
CA ALA A 29 23.37 7.67 -3.27
C ALA A 29 21.97 7.02 -3.32
N PRO A 30 21.85 5.71 -3.03
CA PRO A 30 20.55 5.04 -2.97
C PRO A 30 19.63 5.73 -1.96
N VAL A 31 18.35 5.81 -2.31
CA VAL A 31 17.31 6.38 -1.43
C VAL A 31 16.65 5.24 -0.67
N GLY A 32 16.95 5.14 0.62
CA GLY A 32 16.22 4.25 1.53
C GLY A 32 14.90 4.87 2.02
N ASN A 33 13.99 4.04 2.53
CA ASN A 33 12.73 4.46 3.18
C ASN A 33 11.73 5.16 2.26
N VAL A 34 11.56 4.67 1.03
CA VAL A 34 10.58 5.24 0.10
C VAL A 34 9.19 4.69 0.41
N VAL A 35 8.26 5.61 0.68
CA VAL A 35 6.83 5.33 0.90
C VAL A 35 6.03 6.00 -0.21
N VAL A 36 5.21 5.21 -0.91
CA VAL A 36 4.29 5.68 -1.96
C VAL A 36 2.88 5.71 -1.39
N LEU A 37 2.17 6.81 -1.59
CA LEU A 37 0.75 6.96 -1.24
C LEU A 37 -0.05 7.09 -2.53
N THR A 38 -1.05 6.21 -2.68
CA THR A 38 -1.84 6.08 -3.92
C THR A 38 -3.33 6.07 -3.62
N GLY A 39 -4.15 6.32 -4.63
CA GLY A 39 -5.60 6.21 -4.60
C GLY A 39 -6.13 5.66 -5.93
N ASP A 40 -7.10 6.35 -6.54
CA ASP A 40 -7.69 6.06 -7.86
C ASP A 40 -8.48 4.74 -7.98
N ILE A 41 -7.92 3.59 -7.58
CA ILE A 41 -8.51 2.27 -7.79
C ILE A 41 -9.71 1.93 -6.85
N HIS A 42 -10.17 2.92 -6.07
CA HIS A 42 -11.35 2.84 -5.18
C HIS A 42 -11.37 1.60 -4.26
N SER A 43 -10.20 1.17 -3.80
CA SER A 43 -10.05 0.01 -2.91
C SER A 43 -8.74 0.13 -2.15
N PRO A 44 -8.66 -0.33 -0.89
CA PRO A 44 -7.43 -0.30 -0.11
C PRO A 44 -6.48 -1.47 -0.42
N TRP A 45 -5.19 -1.16 -0.56
CA TRP A 45 -4.13 -2.14 -0.83
C TRP A 45 -2.86 -1.78 -0.06
N ALA A 46 -2.10 -2.78 0.33
CA ALA A 46 -0.77 -2.63 0.92
C ALA A 46 0.21 -3.49 0.13
N ALA A 47 1.33 -2.92 -0.30
CA ALA A 47 2.31 -3.61 -1.14
C ALA A 47 3.75 -3.33 -0.71
N ASP A 48 4.57 -4.38 -0.75
CA ASP A 48 6.01 -4.23 -0.93
C ASP A 48 6.31 -3.94 -2.40
N LEU A 49 7.24 -3.04 -2.70
CA LEU A 49 7.55 -2.63 -4.06
C LEU A 49 8.91 -3.12 -4.51
N THR A 50 8.93 -3.90 -5.58
CA THR A 50 10.13 -4.37 -6.27
C THR A 50 9.95 -4.27 -7.79
N GLN A 51 11.04 -4.39 -8.56
CA GLN A 51 11.01 -4.30 -10.02
C GLN A 51 10.21 -5.46 -10.65
N ASP A 52 10.43 -6.69 -10.17
CA ASP A 52 9.70 -7.87 -10.60
C ASP A 52 9.27 -8.72 -9.41
N PRO A 53 8.03 -8.54 -8.90
CA PRO A 53 7.57 -9.27 -7.73
C PRO A 53 7.31 -10.76 -7.98
N ASN A 54 7.31 -11.23 -9.23
CA ASN A 54 7.12 -12.64 -9.56
C ASN A 54 8.44 -13.37 -9.85
N ASN A 55 9.55 -12.64 -9.90
CA ASN A 55 10.90 -13.21 -9.93
C ASN A 55 11.35 -13.51 -8.49
N THR A 56 11.83 -14.73 -8.22
CA THR A 56 12.30 -15.12 -6.87
C THR A 56 13.77 -14.76 -6.62
N ASP A 57 14.51 -14.38 -7.66
CA ASP A 57 15.90 -13.94 -7.54
C ASP A 57 15.97 -12.46 -7.13
N VAL A 58 16.12 -12.22 -5.83
CA VAL A 58 16.22 -10.88 -5.24
C VAL A 58 17.41 -10.06 -5.75
N ALA A 59 18.47 -10.72 -6.23
CA ALA A 59 19.65 -10.04 -6.76
C ALA A 59 19.39 -9.40 -8.14
N SER A 60 18.42 -9.93 -8.89
CA SER A 60 18.01 -9.41 -10.21
C SER A 60 16.72 -8.59 -10.17
N GLY A 61 16.42 -7.96 -9.02
CA GLY A 61 15.21 -7.15 -8.84
C GLY A 61 13.95 -7.96 -8.52
N GLY A 62 14.13 -9.22 -8.12
CA GLY A 62 13.06 -10.10 -7.65
C GLY A 62 12.57 -9.82 -6.23
N TYR A 63 11.81 -10.76 -5.69
CA TYR A 63 11.13 -10.66 -4.40
C TYR A 63 10.98 -12.02 -3.71
N ASN A 64 11.26 -12.05 -2.41
CA ASN A 64 10.99 -13.20 -1.57
C ASN A 64 9.68 -13.01 -0.80
N PRO A 65 8.58 -13.73 -1.15
CA PRO A 65 7.30 -13.60 -0.45
C PRO A 65 7.32 -13.91 1.03
N ALA A 66 8.21 -14.83 1.46
CA ALA A 66 8.26 -15.28 2.84
C ALA A 66 8.89 -14.23 3.76
N THR A 67 9.82 -13.43 3.25
CA THR A 67 10.61 -12.49 4.07
C THR A 67 10.39 -11.02 3.71
N GLY A 68 9.86 -10.73 2.53
CA GLY A 68 9.79 -9.39 1.94
C GLY A 68 11.13 -8.87 1.38
N GLU A 69 12.16 -9.72 1.33
CA GLU A 69 13.45 -9.36 0.73
C GLU A 69 13.31 -9.04 -0.77
N GLY A 70 14.10 -8.10 -1.26
CA GLY A 70 13.99 -7.56 -2.61
C GLY A 70 13.12 -6.30 -2.71
N SER A 71 12.31 -6.00 -1.68
CA SER A 71 11.56 -4.75 -1.62
C SER A 71 12.47 -3.52 -1.51
N ARG A 72 12.19 -2.50 -2.31
CA ARG A 72 12.92 -1.22 -2.40
C ARG A 72 12.11 -0.04 -1.88
N ALA A 73 10.79 -0.18 -1.87
CA ALA A 73 9.84 0.81 -1.38
C ALA A 73 8.58 0.08 -0.89
N VAL A 74 7.62 0.85 -0.39
CA VAL A 74 6.33 0.33 0.06
C VAL A 74 5.22 1.22 -0.48
N GLU A 75 4.04 0.66 -0.72
CA GLU A 75 2.88 1.41 -1.18
C GLU A 75 1.67 1.20 -0.28
N PHE A 76 1.11 2.31 0.19
CA PHE A 76 -0.18 2.35 0.86
C PHE A 76 -1.21 2.94 -0.10
N VAL A 77 -2.09 2.10 -0.62
CA VAL A 77 -3.19 2.52 -1.49
C VAL A 77 -4.41 2.80 -0.62
N GLY A 78 -4.84 4.06 -0.60
CA GLY A 78 -6.08 4.48 0.05
C GLY A 78 -7.31 3.95 -0.70
N THR A 79 -8.38 3.73 0.05
CA THR A 79 -9.70 3.50 -0.56
C THR A 79 -10.31 4.81 -1.06
N SER A 80 -11.48 4.71 -1.69
CA SER A 80 -12.32 5.87 -1.98
C SER A 80 -13.12 6.30 -0.75
N VAL A 81 -13.29 7.62 -0.60
CA VAL A 81 -14.22 8.18 0.40
C VAL A 81 -15.65 7.77 0.06
N THR A 82 -16.08 7.97 -1.20
CA THR A 82 -17.46 7.68 -1.64
C THR A 82 -17.57 6.88 -2.94
N SER A 83 -16.63 7.01 -3.87
CA SER A 83 -16.72 6.36 -5.19
C SER A 83 -16.86 4.84 -5.08
N PRO A 84 -17.68 4.19 -5.93
CA PRO A 84 -17.83 2.75 -5.90
C PRO A 84 -16.55 2.06 -6.36
N GLY A 85 -16.20 0.95 -5.72
CA GLY A 85 -15.17 0.01 -6.17
C GLY A 85 -15.77 -1.29 -6.69
N ALA A 86 -14.98 -2.35 -6.75
CA ALA A 86 -15.43 -3.69 -7.17
C ALA A 86 -16.26 -4.38 -6.07
N ASN A 87 -17.46 -3.85 -5.81
CA ASN A 87 -18.38 -4.29 -4.75
C ASN A 87 -18.88 -5.74 -4.90
N SER A 88 -18.57 -6.42 -6.01
CA SER A 88 -18.96 -7.80 -6.27
C SER A 88 -18.11 -8.84 -5.53
N ASP A 89 -16.94 -8.47 -4.99
CA ASP A 89 -16.07 -9.39 -4.25
C ASP A 89 -16.49 -9.56 -2.77
N THR A 90 -17.74 -9.95 -2.54
CA THR A 90 -18.32 -10.02 -1.19
C THR A 90 -17.70 -11.12 -0.32
N SER A 91 -17.14 -12.17 -0.93
CA SER A 91 -16.43 -13.25 -0.23
C SER A 91 -14.93 -13.00 -0.06
N GLY A 92 -14.37 -11.98 -0.72
CA GLY A 92 -12.92 -11.74 -0.76
C GLY A 92 -12.14 -12.73 -1.64
N ALA A 93 -12.82 -13.53 -2.46
CA ALA A 93 -12.19 -14.53 -3.32
C ALA A 93 -11.32 -13.88 -4.40
N ILE A 94 -11.75 -12.76 -4.99
CA ILE A 94 -10.97 -12.03 -6.00
C ILE A 94 -9.74 -11.40 -5.33
N ALA A 95 -9.90 -10.75 -4.18
CA ALA A 95 -8.77 -10.24 -3.40
C ALA A 95 -7.77 -11.34 -3.00
N GLY A 96 -8.27 -12.53 -2.62
CA GLY A 96 -7.45 -13.71 -2.34
C GLY A 96 -6.65 -14.18 -3.55
N PHE A 97 -7.31 -14.32 -4.70
CA PHE A 97 -6.67 -14.72 -5.96
C PHE A 97 -5.60 -13.70 -6.39
N LEU A 98 -5.91 -12.40 -6.35
CA LEU A 98 -4.97 -11.34 -6.70
C LEU A 98 -3.69 -11.42 -5.86
N ARG A 99 -3.79 -11.67 -4.55
CA ARG A 99 -2.61 -11.87 -3.69
C ARG A 99 -1.85 -13.15 -4.01
N SER A 100 -2.54 -14.23 -4.39
CA SER A 100 -1.86 -15.49 -4.75
C SER A 100 -1.00 -15.40 -6.01
N VAL A 101 -1.36 -14.52 -6.95
CA VAL A 101 -0.62 -14.33 -8.22
C VAL A 101 0.24 -13.08 -8.23
N ASN A 102 0.25 -12.32 -7.13
CA ASN A 102 1.06 -11.12 -6.93
C ASN A 102 1.57 -11.11 -5.47
N PRO A 103 2.65 -11.87 -5.18
CA PRO A 103 3.08 -12.19 -3.81
C PRO A 103 3.51 -10.98 -2.96
N HIS A 104 3.76 -9.84 -3.60
CA HIS A 104 4.16 -8.58 -2.97
C HIS A 104 2.99 -7.83 -2.32
N PHE A 105 1.73 -8.13 -2.70
CA PHE A 105 0.56 -7.56 -2.03
C PHE A 105 0.33 -8.20 -0.66
N LYS A 106 0.39 -7.37 0.38
CA LYS A 106 0.14 -7.75 1.77
C LYS A 106 -1.33 -7.65 2.15
N TYR A 107 -2.03 -6.69 1.55
CA TYR A 107 -3.44 -6.46 1.78
C TYR A 107 -4.14 -6.04 0.51
N VAL A 108 -5.34 -6.57 0.32
CA VAL A 108 -6.29 -6.16 -0.72
C VAL A 108 -7.68 -6.31 -0.13
N ASN A 109 -8.49 -5.26 -0.20
CA ASN A 109 -9.93 -5.35 0.04
C ASN A 109 -10.61 -4.55 -1.06
N LEU A 110 -11.57 -5.12 -1.78
CA LEU A 110 -12.15 -4.48 -2.96
C LEU A 110 -13.47 -3.74 -2.69
N THR A 111 -14.01 -3.90 -1.48
CA THR A 111 -15.41 -3.56 -1.18
C THR A 111 -15.58 -2.44 -0.16
N ARG A 112 -14.59 -2.22 0.72
CA ARG A 112 -14.71 -1.25 1.84
C ARG A 112 -14.34 0.17 1.43
N ARG A 113 -15.12 1.16 1.90
CA ARG A 113 -14.91 2.61 1.76
C ARG A 113 -14.42 3.21 3.07
N GLY A 114 -13.82 4.39 3.01
CA GLY A 114 -13.27 5.09 4.16
C GLY A 114 -12.00 5.84 3.80
N TYR A 115 -10.96 5.74 4.64
CA TYR A 115 -9.73 6.52 4.48
C TYR A 115 -8.50 5.78 5.00
N LEU A 116 -7.32 6.29 4.65
CA LEU A 116 -6.02 5.85 5.14
C LEU A 116 -5.48 6.90 6.11
N LEU A 117 -5.16 6.47 7.33
CA LEU A 117 -4.50 7.29 8.35
C LEU A 117 -3.02 6.90 8.43
N MET A 118 -2.13 7.89 8.35
CA MET A 118 -0.68 7.68 8.40
C MET A 118 -0.10 8.21 9.71
N ASP A 119 0.56 7.34 10.47
CA ASP A 119 1.39 7.73 11.61
C ASP A 119 2.87 7.58 11.28
N VAL A 120 3.54 8.72 11.12
CA VAL A 120 4.92 8.82 10.65
C VAL A 120 5.82 9.34 11.76
N THR A 121 6.90 8.62 12.01
CA THR A 121 7.98 8.96 12.94
C THR A 121 9.33 8.72 12.27
N PRO A 122 10.45 9.23 12.82
CA PRO A 122 11.77 8.89 12.29
C PRO A 122 12.11 7.39 12.33
N GLN A 123 11.43 6.60 13.17
CA GLN A 123 11.70 5.17 13.37
C GLN A 123 10.79 4.26 12.55
N ARG A 124 9.58 4.72 12.20
CA ARG A 124 8.59 3.92 11.50
C ARG A 124 7.52 4.76 10.80
N VAL A 125 6.87 4.13 9.84
CA VAL A 125 5.59 4.57 9.26
C VAL A 125 4.54 3.49 9.52
N VAL A 126 3.37 3.86 10.00
CA VAL A 126 2.19 2.98 10.08
C VAL A 126 1.08 3.56 9.22
N GLY A 127 0.53 2.74 8.33
CA GLY A 127 -0.70 3.06 7.60
C GLY A 127 -1.86 2.24 8.12
N GLU A 128 -2.96 2.92 8.45
CA GLU A 128 -4.18 2.33 8.98
C GLU A 128 -5.35 2.59 8.05
N TRP A 129 -6.07 1.53 7.68
CA TRP A 129 -7.31 1.67 6.93
C TRP A 129 -8.49 1.69 7.89
N TRP A 130 -9.24 2.78 7.84
CA TRP A 130 -10.46 3.00 8.58
C TRP A 130 -11.64 2.96 7.62
N TYR A 131 -12.70 2.27 8.02
CA TYR A 131 -13.85 2.01 7.16
C TYR A 131 -15.12 2.63 7.70
N VAL A 132 -15.90 3.20 6.79
CA VAL A 132 -17.25 3.71 7.09
C VAL A 132 -18.30 2.62 6.86
N ASP A 133 -19.43 2.72 7.57
CA ASP A 133 -20.54 1.77 7.46
C ASP A 133 -21.36 1.97 6.18
N THR A 134 -21.54 3.21 5.75
CA THR A 134 -22.26 3.58 4.52
C THR A 134 -21.76 4.89 3.92
N VAL A 135 -21.93 5.04 2.62
CA VAL A 135 -21.70 6.29 1.86
C VAL A 135 -23.01 6.90 1.36
N ALA A 136 -24.15 6.29 1.64
CA ALA A 136 -25.47 6.72 1.17
C ALA A 136 -26.13 7.77 2.08
N SER A 137 -25.61 7.96 3.29
CA SER A 137 -26.14 8.90 4.29
C SER A 137 -25.02 9.38 5.20
N THR A 138 -25.18 10.57 5.78
CA THR A 138 -24.23 11.09 6.78
C THR A 138 -24.30 10.27 8.06
N THR A 139 -23.14 9.79 8.52
CA THR A 139 -22.95 9.05 9.77
C THR A 139 -21.54 9.35 10.30
N ASN A 140 -21.35 9.17 11.61
CA ASN A 140 -20.03 9.26 12.26
C ASN A 140 -19.48 7.86 12.62
N ASN A 141 -20.07 6.80 12.07
CA ASN A 141 -19.66 5.43 12.34
C ASN A 141 -18.45 5.09 11.48
N GLU A 142 -17.37 4.73 12.14
CA GLU A 142 -16.18 4.18 11.51
C GLU A 142 -15.66 2.98 12.30
N ALA A 143 -14.93 2.11 11.62
CA ALA A 143 -14.32 0.94 12.21
C ALA A 143 -12.87 0.81 11.72
N PHE A 144 -11.98 0.52 12.65
CA PHE A 144 -10.62 0.10 12.32
C PHE A 144 -10.67 -1.18 11.46
N GLY A 145 -9.97 -1.15 10.33
CA GLY A 145 -9.85 -2.27 9.41
C GLY A 145 -8.59 -3.08 9.64
N VAL A 146 -7.45 -2.53 9.23
CA VAL A 146 -6.14 -3.17 9.34
C VAL A 146 -5.05 -2.09 9.41
N ALA A 147 -3.87 -2.45 9.92
CA ALA A 147 -2.70 -1.60 9.89
C ALA A 147 -1.46 -2.36 9.40
N PHE A 148 -0.57 -1.64 8.72
CA PHE A 148 0.75 -2.15 8.33
C PHE A 148 1.82 -1.14 8.75
N GLU A 149 2.92 -1.67 9.29
CA GLU A 149 4.09 -0.90 9.73
C GLU A 149 5.27 -1.14 8.80
N VAL A 150 6.08 -0.10 8.62
CA VAL A 150 7.38 -0.15 7.96
C VAL A 150 8.40 0.52 8.88
N GLN A 151 9.37 -0.27 9.35
CA GLN A 151 10.44 0.23 10.18
C GLN A 151 11.51 0.92 9.34
N ASN A 152 12.19 1.90 9.92
CA ASN A 152 13.33 2.56 9.31
C ASN A 152 14.37 1.53 8.84
N GLY A 153 14.74 1.61 7.56
CA GLY A 153 15.70 0.74 6.89
C GLY A 153 15.13 -0.60 6.40
N ALA A 154 13.87 -0.93 6.70
CA ALA A 154 13.31 -2.24 6.36
C ALA A 154 12.84 -2.32 4.90
N ASN A 155 12.31 -1.23 4.34
CA ASN A 155 11.69 -1.13 3.00
C ASN A 155 10.60 -2.18 2.71
N ARG A 156 10.03 -2.80 3.74
CA ARG A 156 9.00 -3.84 3.63
C ARG A 156 8.00 -3.74 4.77
N MET A 157 6.76 -4.10 4.47
CA MET A 157 5.65 -4.00 5.40
C MET A 157 5.48 -5.24 6.25
N GLN A 158 5.06 -5.02 7.50
CA GLN A 158 4.59 -6.07 8.40
C GLN A 158 3.22 -5.69 8.99
N PRO A 159 2.35 -6.66 9.32
CA PRO A 159 1.11 -6.38 10.02
C PRO A 159 1.35 -5.61 11.31
N SER A 160 0.48 -4.65 11.61
CA SER A 160 0.54 -3.81 12.81
C SER A 160 -0.82 -3.73 13.49
N ALA A 161 -0.82 -3.16 14.69
CA ALA A 161 -2.04 -2.76 15.38
C ALA A 161 -2.38 -1.29 15.09
N GLN A 162 -3.59 -0.89 15.46
CA GLN A 162 -3.99 0.50 15.54
C GLN A 162 -3.02 1.27 16.46
N THR A 163 -2.55 2.42 15.98
CA THR A 163 -1.72 3.34 16.75
C THR A 163 -2.54 4.06 17.82
N PRO A 164 -1.91 4.42 18.95
CA PRO A 164 -2.59 5.21 19.96
C PRO A 164 -2.96 6.59 19.40
N SER A 165 -4.10 7.11 19.84
CA SER A 165 -4.51 8.48 19.50
C SER A 165 -3.41 9.48 19.91
N ARG A 166 -3.15 10.46 19.06
CA ARG A 166 -2.22 11.55 19.38
C ARG A 166 -2.74 12.32 20.58
N VAL A 167 -1.85 12.58 21.54
CA VAL A 167 -2.15 13.49 22.65
C VAL A 167 -2.20 14.91 22.09
N ASN A 168 -3.30 15.62 22.32
CA ASN A 168 -3.56 16.98 21.82
C ASN A 168 -3.46 17.09 20.29
N PRO A 169 -4.33 16.40 19.52
CA PRO A 169 -4.33 16.55 18.07
C PRO A 169 -4.64 18.00 17.69
N PRO A 170 -4.13 18.50 16.55
CA PRO A 170 -4.56 19.78 16.02
C PRO A 170 -6.09 19.78 15.81
N PRO A 171 -6.74 20.95 15.84
CA PRO A 171 -8.14 21.06 15.47
C PRO A 171 -8.38 20.41 14.09
N LEU A 172 -9.57 19.82 13.91
CA LEU A 172 -9.97 19.30 12.60
C LEU A 172 -9.92 20.44 11.57
N ALA A 173 -9.54 20.09 10.35
CA ALA A 173 -9.62 21.03 9.23
C ALA A 173 -11.08 21.52 9.06
N PRO A 174 -11.28 22.80 8.69
CA PRO A 174 -12.60 23.40 8.53
C PRO A 174 -13.43 22.74 7.43
#